data_AF-A0A9D1EB80-F1
#
_entry.id   AF-A0A9D1EB80-F1
#
_cell.length_a   1.000
_cell.length_b   1.000
_cell.length_c   1.000
_cell.angle_alpha   90.00
_cell.angle_beta   90.00
_cell.angle_gamma   90.00
#
_symmetry.space_group_name_H-M   'P 1'
#
loop_
_entity.id
_entity.type
_entity.pdbx_description
1 polymer ?
#
loop_
_entity_poly.entity_id
_entity_poly.type
_entity_poly.pdbx_seq_one_letter_code
_entity_poly.pdbx_strand_id
1 'polypeptide(L)'
;DGNSANNVTDGADGVKNGADLALNKEGGTVQKLLKIIAENPTATQAWYAEKLGVSKRTVSRMFVSLQEQGILVQIGTRRKSNWAIRKKQ
;
A
#
# COMPACT_ATOMS: atom_id res chain seq x y z
N ASP A 1 30.41 6.43 11.04
CA ASP A 1 29.05 7.00 10.85
C ASP A 1 28.09 5.94 10.39
N GLY A 2 27.56 5.19 11.37
CA GLY A 2 26.75 4.00 11.12
C GLY A 2 25.27 4.25 11.32
N ASN A 3 24.50 3.90 10.30
CA ASN A 3 23.19 3.27 10.39
C ASN A 3 22.00 4.10 10.95
N SER A 4 21.13 4.56 10.05
CA SER A 4 19.72 4.81 10.37
C SER A 4 18.83 3.97 9.44
N ALA A 5 18.86 2.66 9.64
CA ALA A 5 17.81 1.76 9.21
C ALA A 5 16.69 1.81 10.27
N ASN A 6 15.75 2.73 10.11
CA ASN A 6 14.50 2.72 10.90
C ASN A 6 13.56 1.66 10.33
N ASN A 7 13.93 0.40 10.59
CA ASN A 7 13.02 -0.73 10.54
C ASN A 7 12.12 -0.66 11.78
N VAL A 8 11.08 0.17 11.71
CA VAL A 8 10.02 0.17 12.72
C VAL A 8 9.04 -0.94 12.35
N THR A 9 9.34 -2.15 12.81
CA THR A 9 8.35 -3.20 13.02
C THR A 9 7.59 -2.87 14.30
N ASP A 10 6.63 -1.95 14.22
CA ASP A 10 5.71 -1.70 15.33
C ASP A 10 4.53 -2.67 15.26
N GLY A 11 4.61 -3.67 16.15
CA GLY A 11 3.52 -4.12 17.00
C GLY A 11 2.15 -4.28 16.35
N ALA A 12 1.79 -5.54 16.10
CA ALA A 12 0.41 -5.94 16.28
C ALA A 12 0.07 -5.75 17.77
N ASP A 13 -0.62 -4.65 18.11
CA ASP A 13 -1.77 -4.67 19.02
C ASP A 13 -2.34 -3.26 19.25
N GLY A 14 -3.67 -3.14 19.14
CA GLY A 14 -4.39 -2.11 19.90
C GLY A 14 -4.98 -0.89 19.18
N VAL A 15 -5.42 -0.94 17.91
CA VAL A 15 -6.52 -0.06 17.44
C VAL A 15 -7.45 -0.86 16.52
N LYS A 16 -8.35 -1.62 17.14
CA LYS A 16 -9.68 -1.85 16.56
C LYS A 16 -10.41 -0.49 16.65
N ASN A 17 -11.15 -0.08 15.63
CA ASN A 17 -11.98 1.14 15.54
C ASN A 17 -11.45 2.33 14.69
N GLY A 18 -11.08 2.04 13.43
CA GLY A 18 -10.93 3.06 12.38
C GLY A 18 -10.59 2.46 11.02
N ALA A 19 -9.93 1.31 11.06
CA ALA A 19 -9.53 0.51 9.90
C ALA A 19 -10.70 -0.16 9.16
N ASP A 20 -11.74 -0.60 9.89
CA ASP A 20 -12.89 -1.34 9.35
C ASP A 20 -13.93 -0.42 8.68
N LEU A 21 -14.00 0.84 9.14
CA LEU A 21 -14.86 1.87 8.57
C LEU A 21 -14.30 2.48 7.28
N ALA A 22 -12.97 2.49 7.14
CA ALA A 22 -12.35 2.78 5.85
C ALA A 22 -12.79 1.67 4.89
N LEU A 23 -12.47 0.38 5.21
CA LEU A 23 -12.99 -0.94 4.72
C LEU A 23 -14.22 -0.87 3.79
N ASN A 24 -15.27 -0.28 4.33
CA ASN A 24 -16.61 -0.39 3.77
C ASN A 24 -17.01 0.74 2.80
N LYS A 25 -16.24 1.84 2.72
CA LYS A 25 -16.31 2.77 1.56
C LYS A 25 -15.34 2.37 0.43
N GLU A 26 -14.51 1.34 0.61
CA GLU A 26 -13.23 1.15 -0.11
C GLU A 26 -13.27 0.51 -1.48
N GLY A 27 -14.42 0.05 -1.98
CA GLY A 27 -14.47 -0.43 -3.38
C GLY A 27 -13.91 0.62 -4.35
N GLY A 28 -14.30 1.90 -4.15
CA GLY A 28 -13.82 3.01 -4.98
C GLY A 28 -12.36 3.41 -4.71
N THR A 29 -11.91 3.44 -3.46
CA THR A 29 -10.55 3.88 -3.10
C THR A 29 -9.50 2.85 -3.51
N VAL A 30 -9.78 1.55 -3.31
CA VAL A 30 -8.89 0.47 -3.75
C VAL A 30 -8.81 0.41 -5.27
N GLN A 31 -9.93 0.59 -5.98
CA GLN A 31 -9.91 0.66 -7.45
C GLN A 31 -9.11 1.86 -7.96
N LYS A 32 -9.27 3.04 -7.34
CA LYS A 32 -8.47 4.22 -7.66
C LYS A 32 -6.99 3.97 -7.38
N LEU A 33 -6.66 3.32 -6.26
CA LEU A 33 -5.29 2.95 -5.93
C LEU A 33 -4.67 2.02 -6.98
N LEU A 34 -5.39 0.97 -7.39
CA LEU A 34 -4.94 0.07 -8.44
C LEU A 34 -4.73 0.81 -9.78
N LYS A 35 -5.61 1.75 -10.12
CA LYS A 35 -5.46 2.56 -11.34
C LYS A 35 -4.18 3.40 -11.31
N ILE A 36 -3.92 4.14 -10.21
CA ILE A 36 -2.73 4.99 -10.12
C ILE A 36 -1.42 4.20 -10.00
N ILE A 37 -1.47 2.99 -9.41
CA ILE A 37 -0.34 2.04 -9.43
C ILE A 37 -0.07 1.58 -10.87
N ALA A 38 -1.11 1.26 -11.65
CA ALA A 38 -0.94 0.87 -13.04
C ALA A 38 -0.33 2.00 -13.90
N GLU A 39 -0.72 3.25 -13.63
CA GLU A 39 -0.19 4.44 -14.31
C GLU A 39 1.27 4.73 -13.93
N ASN A 40 1.63 4.57 -12.66
CA ASN A 40 2.96 4.93 -12.14
C ASN A 40 3.49 3.90 -11.14
N PRO A 41 3.85 2.67 -11.57
CA PRO A 41 4.15 1.55 -10.68
C PRO A 41 5.43 1.72 -9.85
N THR A 42 6.22 2.74 -10.12
CA THR A 42 7.46 3.07 -9.40
C THR A 42 7.28 4.16 -8.34
N ALA A 43 6.09 4.73 -8.21
CA ALA A 43 5.80 5.76 -7.23
C ALA A 43 5.77 5.21 -5.79
N THR A 44 5.96 6.11 -4.82
CA THR A 44 6.02 5.77 -3.40
C THR A 44 4.62 5.73 -2.78
N GLN A 45 4.47 5.01 -1.65
CA GLN A 45 3.21 4.98 -0.90
C GLN A 45 2.77 6.37 -0.40
N ALA A 46 3.72 7.29 -0.15
CA ALA A 46 3.40 8.67 0.21
C ALA A 46 2.75 9.42 -0.97
N TRP A 47 3.31 9.27 -2.17
CA TRP A 47 2.75 9.87 -3.38
C TRP A 47 1.34 9.35 -3.69
N TYR A 48 1.10 8.05 -3.55
CA TYR A 48 -0.25 7.49 -3.71
C TYR A 48 -1.23 8.04 -2.65
N ALA A 49 -0.76 8.23 -1.42
CA ALA A 49 -1.58 8.76 -0.33
C ALA A 49 -2.03 10.19 -0.62
N GLU A 50 -1.11 11.04 -1.09
CA GLU A 50 -1.40 12.40 -1.54
C GLU A 50 -2.43 12.42 -2.69
N LYS A 51 -2.27 11.53 -3.68
CA LYS A 51 -3.22 11.44 -4.81
C LYS A 51 -4.61 10.96 -4.41
N LEU A 52 -4.71 10.12 -3.39
CA LEU A 52 -5.99 9.59 -2.91
C LEU A 52 -6.62 10.45 -1.81
N GLY A 53 -5.90 11.45 -1.28
CA GLY A 53 -6.35 12.24 -0.13
C GLY A 53 -6.48 11.42 1.15
N VAL A 54 -5.66 10.37 1.30
CA VAL A 54 -5.67 9.47 2.46
C VAL A 54 -4.32 9.50 3.17
N SER A 55 -4.24 8.89 4.35
CA SER A 55 -2.98 8.76 5.06
C SER A 55 -2.06 7.72 4.40
N LYS A 56 -0.74 7.92 4.49
CA LYS A 56 0.26 6.90 4.09
C LYS A 56 0.02 5.57 4.80
N ARG A 57 -0.43 5.59 6.05
CA ARG A 57 -0.77 4.38 6.82
C ARG A 57 -1.94 3.62 6.18
N THR A 58 -2.96 4.32 5.67
CA THR A 58 -4.08 3.72 4.92
C THR A 58 -3.58 3.04 3.65
N VAL A 59 -2.72 3.71 2.88
CA VAL A 59 -2.10 3.13 1.68
C VAL A 59 -1.26 1.90 2.03
N SER A 60 -0.43 1.96 3.07
CA SER A 60 0.38 0.82 3.51
C SER A 60 -0.46 -0.41 3.83
N ARG A 61 -1.58 -0.23 4.55
CA ARG A 61 -2.52 -1.33 4.84
C ARG A 61 -3.18 -1.89 3.57
N MET A 62 -3.62 -1.03 2.65
CA MET A 62 -4.16 -1.47 1.35
C MET A 62 -3.12 -2.27 0.56
N PHE A 63 -1.85 -1.85 0.56
CA PHE A 63 -0.76 -2.58 -0.08
C PHE A 63 -0.58 -3.97 0.52
N VAL A 64 -0.56 -4.09 1.85
CA VAL A 64 -0.47 -5.38 2.54
C VAL A 64 -1.65 -6.27 2.15
N SER A 65 -2.88 -5.77 2.22
CA SER A 65 -4.08 -6.53 1.83
C SER A 65 -4.04 -6.98 0.36
N LEU A 66 -3.59 -6.12 -0.56
CA LEU A 66 -3.49 -6.46 -1.99
C LEU A 66 -2.38 -7.48 -2.27
N GLN A 67 -1.30 -7.46 -1.48
CA GLN A 67 -0.22 -8.43 -1.54
C GLN A 67 -0.65 -9.79 -0.99
N GLU A 68 -1.34 -9.82 0.15
CA GLU A 68 -1.92 -11.03 0.73
C GLU A 68 -2.92 -11.69 -0.22
N GLN A 69 -3.70 -10.89 -0.96
CA GLN A 69 -4.62 -11.37 -2.00
C GLN A 69 -3.92 -11.78 -3.31
N GLY A 70 -2.62 -11.52 -3.45
CA GLY A 70 -1.86 -11.79 -4.68
C GLY A 70 -2.20 -10.87 -5.84
N ILE A 71 -2.97 -9.80 -5.62
CA ILE A 71 -3.36 -8.82 -6.62
C ILE A 71 -2.20 -7.88 -6.93
N LEU A 72 -1.39 -7.55 -5.92
CA LEU A 72 -0.27 -6.65 -6.05
C LEU A 72 1.03 -7.37 -5.70
N VAL A 73 1.98 -7.36 -6.63
CA VAL A 73 3.30 -7.99 -6.42
C VAL A 73 4.41 -6.98 -6.67
N GLN A 74 5.45 -7.04 -5.86
CA GLN A 74 6.67 -6.28 -6.12
C GLN A 74 7.50 -7.02 -7.16
N ILE A 75 7.80 -6.36 -8.27
CA ILE A 75 8.71 -6.84 -9.31
C ILE A 75 10.02 -6.05 -9.23
N GLY A 76 11.18 -6.73 -9.37
CA GLY A 76 12.50 -6.09 -9.39
C GLY A 76 13.34 -6.29 -8.13
N THR A 77 14.42 -5.52 -8.00
CA THR A 77 15.38 -5.62 -6.88
C THR A 77 14.93 -4.75 -5.70
N ARG A 78 15.37 -5.09 -4.48
CA ARG A 78 15.02 -4.38 -3.23
C ARG A 78 15.19 -2.84 -3.28
N ARG A 79 15.98 -2.30 -4.23
CA ARG A 79 16.28 -0.86 -4.33
C ARG A 79 15.35 -0.07 -5.25
N LYS A 80 14.61 -0.71 -6.15
CA LYS A 80 13.65 -0.03 -7.03
C LYS A 80 12.31 -0.74 -6.92
N SER A 81 11.43 -0.17 -6.12
CA SER A 81 10.03 -0.61 -6.04
C SER A 81 9.42 -0.46 -7.43
N ASN A 82 9.06 -1.58 -8.06
CA ASN A 82 8.23 -1.59 -9.24
C ASN A 82 7.06 -2.51 -8.92
N TRP A 83 5.84 -1.97 -8.97
CA TRP A 83 4.63 -2.68 -8.56
C TRP A 83 3.90 -3.23 -9.78
N ALA A 84 3.55 -4.51 -9.77
CA ALA A 84 2.75 -5.12 -10.82
C ALA A 84 1.42 -5.63 -10.27
N ILE A 85 0.36 -5.41 -11.05
CA ILE A 85 -0.99 -5.88 -10.72
C ILE A 85 -1.22 -7.21 -11.44
N ARG A 86 -1.43 -8.29 -10.67
CA ARG A 86 -1.88 -9.57 -11.19
C ARG A 86 -3.39 -9.66 -11.01
N LYS A 87 -4.13 -9.53 -12.10
CA LYS A 87 -5.56 -9.90 -12.07
C LYS A 87 -5.64 -11.40 -11.86
N LYS A 88 -6.33 -11.84 -10.80
CA LYS A 88 -6.75 -13.23 -10.69
C LYS A 88 -7.71 -13.49 -11.85
N GLN A 89 -7.34 -14.42 -12.73
CA GLN A 89 -8.24 -14.90 -13.79
C GLN A 89 -9.38 -15.71 -13.19
#